data_AF-A0A645HR38-F1
#
_entry.id   AF-A0A645HR38-F1
#
_cell.length_a   1.000
_cell.length_b   1.000
_cell.length_c   1.000
_cell.angle_alpha   90.00
_cell.angle_beta   90.00
_cell.angle_gamma   90.00
#
_symmetry.space_group_name_H-M   'P 1'
#
loop_
_entity.id
_entity.type
_entity.pdbx_description
1 polymer ?
#
loop_
_entity_poly.entity_id
_entity_poly.type
_entity_poly.pdbx_seq_one_letter_code
_entity_poly.pdbx_strand_id
1 'polypeptide(L)'
;MLLYTLDVDMDTIIEDYMMTAAFLKDEVELILKRLSAAITDPGQIESLRICMGVKENYIKRVFQIMEETSGSIRQFLKDKIGLSESMADTLKALYLE
;
A
#
# COMPACT_ATOMS: atom_id res chain seq x y z
N MET A 1 -5.64 1.83 -3.59
CA MET A 1 -7.11 2.04 -3.64
C MET A 1 -7.52 2.90 -4.83
N LEU A 2 -6.86 4.04 -5.08
CA LEU A 2 -7.14 4.84 -6.28
C LEU A 2 -7.06 4.01 -7.57
N LEU A 3 -5.96 3.30 -7.80
CA LEU A 3 -5.80 2.45 -8.99
C LEU A 3 -6.93 1.40 -9.13
N TYR A 4 -7.38 0.80 -8.03
CA TYR A 4 -8.53 -0.11 -8.04
C TYR A 4 -9.83 0.60 -8.49
N THR A 5 -10.04 1.83 -8.02
CA THR A 5 -11.18 2.68 -8.47
C THR A 5 -11.11 2.99 -9.96
N LEU A 6 -9.91 3.10 -10.52
CA LEU A 6 -9.66 3.30 -11.94
C LEU A 6 -9.75 2.00 -12.77
N ASP A 7 -10.25 0.92 -12.16
CA ASP A 7 -10.37 -0.43 -12.74
C ASP A 7 -9.03 -1.04 -13.22
N VAL A 8 -7.91 -0.65 -12.60
CA VAL A 8 -6.61 -1.31 -12.80
C VAL A 8 -6.64 -2.70 -12.16
N ASP A 9 -6.07 -3.69 -12.83
CA ASP A 9 -6.02 -5.06 -12.33
C ASP A 9 -5.15 -5.19 -11.07
N MET A 10 -5.43 -6.22 -10.27
CA MET A 10 -4.81 -6.39 -8.96
C MET A 10 -3.29 -6.60 -9.04
N ASP A 11 -2.80 -7.29 -10.07
CA ASP A 11 -1.38 -7.60 -10.20
C ASP A 11 -0.59 -6.32 -10.49
N THR A 12 -1.10 -5.46 -11.38
CA THR A 12 -0.52 -4.14 -11.67
C THR A 12 -0.50 -3.25 -10.41
N ILE A 13 -1.55 -3.26 -9.59
CA ILE A 13 -1.59 -2.48 -8.33
C ILE A 13 -0.55 -2.97 -7.33
N ILE A 14 -0.37 -4.29 -7.23
CA ILE A 14 0.64 -4.89 -6.35
C ILE A 14 2.05 -4.55 -6.84
N GLU A 15 2.29 -4.59 -8.16
CA GLU A 15 3.56 -4.21 -8.75
C GLU A 15 3.91 -2.74 -8.43
N ASP A 16 2.99 -1.81 -8.68
CA ASP A 16 3.14 -0.38 -8.33
C ASP A 16 3.46 -0.19 -6.83
N TYR A 17 2.71 -0.85 -5.96
CA TYR A 17 2.96 -0.83 -4.52
C TYR A 17 4.39 -1.31 -4.18
N MET A 18 4.85 -2.40 -4.82
CA MET A 18 6.18 -2.97 -4.57
C MET A 18 7.32 -2.08 -5.09
N MET A 19 7.08 -1.18 -6.06
CA MET A 19 8.08 -0.18 -6.46
C MET A 19 8.48 0.72 -5.28
N THR A 20 7.60 0.92 -4.29
CA THR A 20 7.91 1.65 -3.05
C THR A 20 9.14 1.08 -2.34
N ALA A 21 9.33 -0.25 -2.34
CA ALA A 21 10.51 -0.87 -1.73
C ALA A 21 11.81 -0.45 -2.42
N ALA A 22 11.78 -0.29 -3.74
CA ALA A 22 12.93 0.17 -4.51
C ALA A 22 13.22 1.65 -4.24
N PHE A 23 12.18 2.49 -4.24
CA PHE A 23 12.34 3.94 -4.04
C PHE A 23 12.77 4.33 -2.63
N LEU A 24 12.29 3.60 -1.60
CA LEU A 24 12.63 3.89 -0.21
C LEU A 24 13.96 3.29 0.24
N LYS A 25 14.60 2.43 -0.56
CA LYS A 25 15.77 1.66 -0.15
C LYS A 25 16.87 2.55 0.45
N ASP A 26 17.29 3.58 -0.27
CA ASP A 26 18.41 4.43 0.14
C ASP A 26 18.08 5.28 1.37
N GLU A 27 16.83 5.76 1.48
CA GLU A 27 16.36 6.53 2.63
C GLU A 27 16.28 5.65 3.90
N VAL A 28 15.76 4.43 3.76
CA VAL A 28 15.71 3.44 4.84
C VAL A 28 17.12 3.10 5.32
N GLU A 29 18.06 2.82 4.42
CA GLU A 29 19.46 2.56 4.82
C GLU A 29 20.09 3.75 5.54
N LEU A 30 19.83 4.97 5.08
CA LEU A 30 20.35 6.18 5.72
C LEU A 30 19.82 6.33 7.15
N ILE A 31 18.52 6.09 7.36
CA ILE A 31 17.90 6.15 8.69
C ILE A 31 18.47 5.06 9.59
N LEU A 32 18.55 3.81 9.11
CA LEU A 32 19.08 2.70 9.90
C LEU A 32 20.53 2.93 10.30
N LYS A 33 21.38 3.44 9.40
CA LYS A 33 22.76 3.79 9.71
C LYS A 33 22.87 4.82 10.83
N ARG A 34 21.97 5.81 10.87
CA ARG A 34 21.92 6.80 11.96
C ARG A 34 21.49 6.16 13.29
N LEU A 35 20.52 5.25 13.24
CA LEU A 35 20.00 4.56 14.41
C LEU A 35 20.98 3.52 14.97
N SER A 36 21.86 2.93 14.15
CA SER A 36 22.89 1.98 14.60
C SER A 36 23.90 2.57 15.60
N ALA A 37 23.96 3.90 15.74
CA ALA A 37 24.77 4.54 16.78
C ALA A 37 24.15 4.40 18.19
N ALA A 38 22.83 4.19 18.28
CA ALA A 38 22.09 4.05 19.54
C ALA A 38 21.52 2.64 19.76
N ILE A 39 21.25 1.91 18.67
CA ILE A 39 20.66 0.57 18.68
C ILE A 39 21.72 -0.42 18.21
N THR A 40 22.18 -1.27 19.12
CA THR A 40 23.23 -2.26 18.85
C THR A 40 22.69 -3.66 18.59
N ASP A 41 21.43 -3.93 18.91
CA ASP A 41 20.77 -5.20 18.62
C ASP A 41 20.39 -5.28 17.13
N PRO A 42 21.00 -6.20 16.35
CA PRO A 42 20.67 -6.38 14.94
C PRO A 42 19.20 -6.74 14.70
N GLY A 43 18.55 -7.43 15.66
CA GLY A 43 17.13 -7.79 15.57
C GLY A 43 16.21 -6.57 15.61
N GLN A 44 16.55 -5.54 16.40
CA GLN A 44 15.83 -4.27 16.44
C GLN A 44 16.03 -3.46 15.16
N ILE A 45 17.26 -3.42 14.63
CA ILE A 45 17.56 -2.77 13.34
C ILE A 45 16.75 -3.41 12.20
N GLU A 46 16.70 -4.74 12.14
CA GLU A 46 15.92 -5.44 11.12
C GLU A 46 14.40 -5.22 11.30
N SER A 47 13.93 -5.17 12.54
CA SER A 47 12.51 -4.86 12.81
C SER A 47 12.15 -3.45 12.31
N LEU A 48 13.03 -2.47 12.51
CA LEU A 48 12.86 -1.11 11.99
C LEU A 48 12.86 -1.07 10.46
N ARG A 49 13.74 -1.85 9.81
CA ARG A 49 13.75 -2.00 8.35
C ARG A 49 12.40 -2.50 7.84
N ILE A 50 11.86 -3.54 8.48
CA ILE A 50 10.56 -4.10 8.12
C ILE A 50 9.45 -3.07 8.31
N CYS A 51 9.45 -2.31 9.41
CA CYS A 51 8.45 -1.27 9.68
C CYS A 51 8.46 -0.11 8.68
N MET A 52 9.64 0.26 8.16
CA MET A 52 9.77 1.34 7.18
C MET A 52 9.61 0.87 5.73
N GLY A 53 9.60 -0.44 5.50
CA GLY A 53 9.47 -1.05 4.19
C GLY A 53 8.03 -1.42 3.83
N VAL A 54 7.92 -2.06 2.67
CA VAL A 54 6.68 -2.66 2.18
C VAL A 54 6.91 -4.14 1.89
N LYS A 55 5.84 -4.93 1.97
CA LYS A 55 5.84 -6.34 1.57
C LYS A 55 4.52 -6.65 0.88
N GLU A 56 4.58 -7.50 -0.13
CA GLU A 56 3.41 -7.92 -0.91
C GLU A 56 2.28 -8.46 -0.03
N ASN A 57 2.61 -9.24 1.00
CA ASN A 57 1.63 -9.78 1.92
C ASN A 57 0.90 -8.71 2.74
N TYR A 58 1.48 -7.51 2.92
CA TYR A 58 0.81 -6.40 3.61
C TYR A 58 -0.36 -5.88 2.79
N ILE A 59 -0.13 -5.56 1.52
CA ILE A 59 -1.20 -5.05 0.64
C ILE A 59 -2.23 -6.14 0.31
N LYS A 60 -1.80 -7.39 0.10
CA LYS A 60 -2.71 -8.52 -0.09
C LYS A 60 -3.63 -8.73 1.11
N ARG A 61 -3.10 -8.61 2.33
CA ARG A 61 -3.92 -8.74 3.55
C ARG A 61 -4.96 -7.62 3.66
N VAL A 62 -4.63 -6.40 3.24
CA VAL A 62 -5.60 -5.29 3.19
C VAL A 62 -6.78 -5.63 2.27
N PHE A 63 -6.50 -6.08 1.05
CA PHE A 63 -7.56 -6.47 0.10
C PHE A 63 -8.42 -7.61 0.63
N GLN A 64 -7.79 -8.64 1.21
CA GLN A 64 -8.51 -9.75 1.82
C GLN A 64 -9.44 -9.26 2.95
N ILE A 65 -8.97 -8.37 3.84
CA ILE A 65 -9.80 -7.84 4.92
C ILE A 65 -10.99 -7.04 4.37
N MET A 66 -10.80 -6.27 3.29
CA MET A 66 -11.89 -5.52 2.65
C MET A 66 -12.97 -6.47 2.11
N GLU A 67 -12.57 -7.55 1.44
CA GLU A 67 -13.50 -8.59 0.96
C GLU A 67 -14.21 -9.30 2.11
N GLU A 68 -13.47 -9.73 3.15
CA GLU A 68 -14.05 -10.37 4.36
C GLU A 68 -15.06 -9.45 5.06
N THR A 69 -14.82 -8.13 5.05
CA THR A 69 -15.64 -7.13 5.76
C THR A 69 -16.92 -6.75 5.00
N SER A 70 -16.91 -6.76 3.66
CA SER A 70 -18.00 -6.19 2.86
C SER A 70 -18.40 -7.02 1.64
N GLY A 71 -17.87 -8.24 1.50
CA GLY A 71 -18.15 -9.15 0.39
C GLY A 71 -17.40 -8.82 -0.91
N SER A 72 -16.95 -7.58 -1.09
CA SER A 72 -16.03 -7.19 -2.15
C SER A 72 -15.30 -5.89 -1.78
N ILE A 73 -14.17 -5.63 -2.42
CA ILE A 73 -13.44 -4.36 -2.30
C ILE A 73 -14.34 -3.19 -2.76
N ARG A 74 -15.12 -3.37 -3.83
CA ARG A 74 -16.02 -2.32 -4.35
C ARG A 74 -17.10 -1.95 -3.32
N GLN A 75 -17.69 -2.95 -2.66
CA GLN A 75 -18.67 -2.72 -1.61
C GLN A 75 -18.04 -2.07 -0.38
N PHE A 76 -16.81 -2.47 -0.01
CA PHE A 76 -16.06 -1.81 1.07
C PHE A 76 -15.83 -0.32 0.78
N LEU A 77 -15.36 0.03 -0.43
CA LEU A 77 -15.13 1.41 -0.82
C LEU A 77 -16.43 2.23 -0.80
N LYS A 78 -17.55 1.63 -1.22
CA LYS A 78 -18.86 2.29 -1.16
C LYS A 78 -19.34 2.51 0.28
N ASP A 79 -19.35 1.47 1.10
CA ASP A 79 -20.03 1.49 2.40
C ASP A 79 -19.17 2.05 3.54
N LYS A 80 -17.85 1.83 3.50
CA LYS A 80 -16.92 2.23 4.57
C LYS A 80 -16.17 3.50 4.25
N ILE A 81 -15.87 3.75 2.97
CA ILE A 81 -15.12 4.94 2.53
C ILE A 81 -16.05 6.01 1.94
N GLY A 82 -17.29 5.65 1.55
CA GLY A 82 -18.25 6.58 0.98
C GLY A 82 -18.00 6.91 -0.50
N LEU A 83 -17.28 6.06 -1.22
CA LEU A 83 -17.00 6.25 -2.64
C LEU A 83 -18.23 5.85 -3.49
N SER A 84 -19.00 6.84 -3.94
CA SER A 84 -20.10 6.61 -4.88
C SER A 84 -19.61 6.29 -6.29
N GLU A 85 -20.49 5.75 -7.12
CA GLU A 85 -20.22 5.53 -8.55
C GLU A 85 -19.90 6.83 -9.27
N SER A 86 -20.66 7.90 -9.02
CA SER A 86 -20.38 9.23 -9.60
C SER A 86 -19.00 9.79 -9.24
N MET A 87 -18.52 9.53 -8.02
CA MET A 87 -17.16 9.90 -7.61
C MET A 87 -16.10 9.05 -8.32
N ALA A 88 -16.35 7.74 -8.47
CA ALA A 88 -15.47 6.85 -9.22
C ALA A 88 -15.37 7.28 -10.69
N ASP A 89 -16.49 7.63 -11.33
CA ASP A 89 -16.52 8.11 -12.71
C ASP A 89 -15.76 9.44 -12.86
N THR A 90 -15.91 10.35 -11.89
CA THR A 90 -15.13 11.60 -11.85
C THR A 90 -13.63 11.33 -11.77
N LEU A 91 -13.21 10.37 -10.93
CA LEU A 91 -11.80 9.99 -10.84
C LEU A 91 -11.30 9.35 -12.15
N LYS A 92 -12.10 8.51 -12.81
CA LYS A 92 -11.72 7.92 -14.10
C LYS A 92 -11.51 8.99 -15.16
N ALA A 93 -12.44 9.93 -15.29
CA ALA A 93 -12.32 11.05 -16.23
C ALA A 93 -11.06 11.89 -15.96
N LEU A 94 -10.67 12.08 -14.69
CA LEU A 94 -9.50 12.88 -14.33
C LEU A 94 -8.15 12.20 -14.64
N TYR A 95 -8.07 10.88 -14.54
CA TYR A 95 -6.80 10.14 -14.56
C TYR A 95 -6.61 9.28 -15.81
N LEU A 96 -7.65 9.03 -16.60
CA LEU A 96 -7.60 8.15 -17.78
C LEU A 96 -7.90 8.87 -19.12
N GLU A 97 -8.16 10.18 -19.10
CA GLU A 97 -8.37 11.02 -20.29
C GLU A 97 -7.11 11.82 -20.68
#